data_AF-A0A139WGQ7-F1
#
_entry.id   AF-A0A139WGQ7-F1
#
_cell.length_a   1.000
_cell.length_b   1.000
_cell.length_c   1.000
_cell.angle_alpha   90.00
_cell.angle_beta   90.00
_cell.angle_gamma   90.00
#
_symmetry.space_group_name_H-M   'P 1'
#
loop_
_entity.id
_entity.type
_entity.pdbx_description
1 polymer ?
#
loop_
_entity_poly.entity_id
_entity_poly.type
_entity_poly.pdbx_seq_one_letter_code
_entity_poly.pdbx_strand_id
1 'polypeptide(L)'
;LSKAAMLQKGAEYIRQLRSERNQLNEEMECLRQQIETLNTSISNCQSMLPATGAPVSRRRDSKMQEMFDDYVRKRTMENWKYWIFSLLFRPLLDSFNNFVSTSSLDDLYRSTILWIEQHCTLVDLRPVVLNSLKYLSTKTEILSEPEKLPDEVRQMVLSKNSQ
;
A
#
# COMPACT_ATOMS: atom_id res chain seq x y z
N LEU A 1 28.93 -35.77 54.88
CA LEU A 1 28.55 -34.40 55.26
C LEU A 1 28.03 -34.39 56.69
N SER A 2 28.50 -33.47 57.54
CA SER A 2 28.00 -33.31 58.91
C SER A 2 26.53 -32.84 58.92
N LYS A 3 25.74 -33.25 59.91
CA LYS A 3 24.32 -32.86 60.06
C LYS A 3 24.15 -31.33 60.11
N ALA A 4 25.09 -30.63 60.73
CA ALA A 4 25.11 -29.16 60.77
C ALA A 4 25.31 -28.54 59.37
N ALA A 5 26.19 -29.12 58.54
CA ALA A 5 26.45 -28.64 57.18
C ALA A 5 25.25 -28.88 56.24
N MET A 6 24.47 -29.94 56.47
CA MET A 6 23.24 -30.21 55.72
C MET A 6 22.14 -29.20 56.05
N LEU A 7 21.97 -28.87 57.34
CA LEU A 7 21.02 -27.84 57.78
C LEU A 7 21.38 -26.46 57.26
N GLN A 8 22.68 -26.12 57.25
CA GLN A 8 23.16 -24.85 56.71
C GLN A 8 22.88 -24.72 55.20
N LYS A 9 23.16 -25.76 54.40
CA LYS A 9 22.79 -25.79 52.98
C LYS A 9 21.29 -25.71 52.77
N GLY A 10 20.49 -26.35 53.61
CA GLY A 10 19.03 -26.24 53.57
C GLY A 10 18.54 -24.81 53.82
N ALA A 11 19.12 -24.12 54.81
CA ALA A 11 18.80 -22.73 55.10
C ALA A 11 19.22 -21.78 53.96
N GLU A 12 20.40 -21.99 53.37
CA GLU A 12 20.87 -21.25 52.19
C GLU A 12 19.95 -21.45 51.00
N TYR A 13 19.52 -22.68 50.73
CA TYR A 13 18.60 -23.00 49.64
C TYR A 13 17.21 -22.38 49.85
N ILE A 14 16.69 -22.37 51.09
CA ILE A 14 15.43 -21.68 51.41
C ILE A 14 15.54 -20.17 51.17
N ARG A 15 16.69 -19.56 51.51
CA ARG A 15 16.94 -18.13 51.23
C ARG A 15 17.00 -17.86 49.74
N GLN A 16 17.65 -18.72 48.97
CA GLN A 16 17.69 -18.63 47.51
C GLN A 16 16.28 -18.72 46.91
N LEU A 17 15.49 -19.73 47.27
CA LEU A 17 14.11 -19.89 46.76
C LEU A 17 13.22 -18.69 47.11
N ARG A 18 13.40 -18.09 48.31
CA ARG A 18 12.69 -16.86 48.68
C ARG A 18 13.11 -15.67 47.81
N SER A 19 14.39 -15.55 47.50
CA SER A 19 14.91 -14.50 46.62
C SER A 19 14.37 -14.66 45.19
N GLU A 20 14.39 -15.87 44.64
CA GLU A 20 13.86 -16.17 43.30
C GLU A 20 12.35 -15.91 43.23
N ARG A 21 11.59 -16.27 44.27
CA ARG A 21 10.17 -15.95 44.37
C ARG A 21 9.89 -14.45 44.37
N ASN A 22 10.72 -13.67 45.05
CA ASN A 22 10.57 -12.21 45.05
C ASN A 22 10.87 -11.62 43.66
N GLN A 23 11.93 -12.08 42.99
CA GLN A 23 12.27 -11.63 41.64
C GLN A 23 11.16 -11.94 40.64
N LEU A 24 10.59 -13.16 40.67
CA LEU A 24 9.47 -13.54 39.80
C LEU A 24 8.22 -12.71 40.08
N ASN A 25 7.95 -12.35 41.35
CA ASN A 25 6.84 -11.47 41.68
C ASN A 25 7.06 -10.05 41.14
N GLU A 26 8.26 -9.50 41.26
CA GLU A 26 8.61 -8.18 40.70
C GLU A 26 8.48 -8.17 39.17
N GLU A 27 8.95 -9.22 38.49
CA GLU A 27 8.81 -9.36 37.04
C GLU A 27 7.34 -9.47 36.61
N MET A 28 6.53 -10.23 37.36
CA MET A 28 5.09 -10.36 37.11
C MET A 28 4.38 -9.01 37.24
N GLU A 29 4.69 -8.21 38.26
CA GLU A 29 4.13 -6.87 38.42
C GLU A 29 4.59 -5.92 37.32
N CYS A 30 5.86 -6.00 36.90
CA CYS A 30 6.36 -5.22 35.77
C CYS A 30 5.62 -5.56 34.47
N LEU A 31 5.41 -6.84 34.17
CA LEU A 31 4.67 -7.29 32.99
C LEU A 31 3.20 -6.84 33.02
N ARG A 32 2.55 -6.87 34.20
CA ARG A 32 1.19 -6.34 34.38
C ARG A 32 1.12 -4.85 34.04
N GLN A 33 2.10 -4.06 34.50
CA GLN A 33 2.16 -2.64 34.20
C GLN A 33 2.43 -2.36 32.72
N GLN A 34 3.25 -3.18 32.05
CA GLN A 34 3.46 -3.10 30.61
C GLN A 34 2.17 -3.40 29.82
N ILE A 35 1.41 -4.42 30.22
CA ILE A 35 0.10 -4.74 29.62
C ILE A 35 -0.85 -3.55 29.75
N GLU A 36 -0.94 -2.92 30.93
CA GLU A 36 -1.80 -1.76 31.14
C GLU A 36 -1.38 -0.56 30.28
N THR A 37 -0.08 -0.30 30.17
CA THR A 37 0.48 0.76 29.32
C THR A 37 0.16 0.53 27.84
N LEU A 38 0.32 -0.71 27.37
CA LEU A 38 0.00 -1.09 26.00
C LEU A 38 -1.50 -0.99 25.72
N ASN A 39 -2.35 -1.47 26.62
CA ASN A 39 -3.81 -1.35 26.50
C ASN A 39 -4.26 0.10 26.45
N THR A 40 -3.66 0.96 27.27
CA THR A 40 -3.92 2.41 27.22
C THR A 40 -3.51 3.01 25.88
N SER A 41 -2.34 2.63 25.37
CA SER A 41 -1.86 3.09 24.05
C SER A 41 -2.78 2.62 22.91
N ILE A 42 -3.23 1.36 22.94
CA ILE A 42 -4.17 0.81 21.97
C ILE A 42 -5.50 1.56 22.04
N SER A 43 -6.05 1.77 23.24
CA SER A 43 -7.30 2.51 23.43
C SER A 43 -7.20 3.95 22.92
N ASN A 44 -6.06 4.61 23.13
CA ASN A 44 -5.80 5.95 22.59
C ASN A 44 -5.73 5.96 21.07
N CYS A 45 -5.05 4.98 20.46
CA CYS A 45 -5.05 4.84 19.01
C CYS A 45 -6.45 4.58 18.46
N GLN A 46 -7.24 3.76 19.14
CA GLN A 46 -8.62 3.44 18.74
C GLN A 46 -9.57 4.65 18.89
N SER A 47 -9.42 5.48 19.92
CA SER A 47 -10.24 6.68 20.11
C SER A 47 -9.97 7.76 19.07
N MET A 48 -8.77 7.75 18.46
CA MET A 48 -8.44 8.62 17.33
C MET A 48 -9.04 8.13 15.99
N LEU A 49 -9.61 6.93 15.94
CA LEU A 49 -10.28 6.43 14.75
C LEU A 49 -11.72 6.97 14.69
N PRO A 50 -12.22 7.39 13.51
CA PRO A 50 -13.61 7.79 13.38
C PRO A 50 -14.54 6.58 13.62
N ALA A 51 -15.82 6.83 13.92
CA ALA A 51 -16.82 5.79 14.26
C ALA A 51 -17.00 4.69 13.19
N THR A 52 -16.51 4.93 11.96
CA THR A 52 -16.50 3.98 10.84
C THR A 52 -15.17 3.21 10.69
N GLY A 53 -14.22 3.34 11.62
CA GLY A 53 -12.83 2.89 11.48
C GLY A 53 -12.01 3.83 10.58
N ALA A 54 -10.69 3.67 10.55
CA ALA A 54 -9.85 4.43 9.60
C ALA A 54 -10.39 4.20 8.17
N PRO A 55 -10.76 5.25 7.41
CA PRO A 55 -11.00 5.07 6.00
C PRO A 55 -9.71 4.50 5.40
N VAL A 56 -9.75 3.24 4.93
CA VAL A 56 -8.69 2.70 4.07
C VAL A 56 -8.63 3.67 2.91
N SER A 57 -7.62 4.51 2.96
CA SER A 57 -7.68 5.79 2.29
C SER A 57 -7.67 5.54 0.80
N ARG A 58 -8.73 6.00 0.10
CA ARG A 58 -8.74 6.30 -1.34
C ARG A 58 -7.65 7.33 -1.76
N ARG A 59 -6.65 7.58 -0.91
CA ARG A 59 -5.48 8.44 -1.17
C ARG A 59 -4.33 7.71 -1.89
N ARG A 60 -4.29 6.37 -1.91
CA ARG A 60 -3.28 5.65 -2.72
C ARG A 60 -3.44 5.97 -4.21
N ASP A 61 -4.68 6.08 -4.68
CA ASP A 61 -5.00 6.39 -6.07
C ASP A 61 -4.41 7.74 -6.49
N SER A 62 -4.44 8.74 -5.60
CA SER A 62 -4.07 10.11 -5.95
C SER A 62 -2.56 10.29 -6.23
N LYS A 63 -1.65 9.76 -5.40
CA LYS A 63 -0.21 9.99 -5.60
C LYS A 63 0.37 9.20 -6.76
N MET A 64 -0.06 7.95 -6.95
CA MET A 64 0.40 7.16 -8.08
C MET A 64 -0.14 7.70 -9.40
N GLN A 65 -1.38 8.19 -9.40
CA GLN A 65 -1.96 8.87 -10.55
C GLN A 65 -1.20 10.16 -10.90
N GLU A 66 -0.81 10.97 -9.90
CA GLU A 66 0.02 12.16 -10.11
C GLU A 66 1.38 11.80 -10.74
N MET A 67 2.07 10.78 -10.21
CA MET A 67 3.35 10.32 -10.76
C MET A 67 3.23 9.80 -12.19
N PHE A 68 2.13 9.09 -12.49
CA PHE A 68 1.84 8.62 -13.84
C PHE A 68 1.55 9.78 -14.79
N ASP A 69 0.70 10.72 -14.39
CA ASP A 69 0.35 11.88 -15.22
C ASP A 69 1.59 12.76 -15.49
N ASP A 70 2.49 12.92 -14.51
CA ASP A 70 3.80 13.58 -14.68
C ASP A 70 4.73 12.83 -15.64
N TYR A 71 4.79 11.49 -15.54
CA TYR A 71 5.60 10.67 -16.42
C TYR A 71 5.09 10.73 -17.87
N VAL A 72 3.78 10.58 -18.05
CA VAL A 72 3.11 10.71 -19.35
C VAL A 72 3.37 12.08 -19.94
N ARG A 73 3.31 13.17 -19.15
CA ARG A 73 3.64 14.52 -19.61
C ARG A 73 5.05 14.59 -20.19
N LYS A 74 6.06 14.17 -19.42
CA LYS A 74 7.47 14.22 -19.85
C LYS A 74 7.69 13.42 -21.14
N ARG A 75 7.18 12.18 -21.19
CA ARG A 75 7.32 11.31 -22.37
C ARG A 75 6.54 11.78 -23.59
N THR A 76 5.37 12.38 -23.39
CA THR A 76 4.56 12.93 -24.48
C THR A 76 5.23 14.14 -25.13
N MET A 77 5.96 14.95 -24.36
CA MET A 77 6.74 16.07 -24.91
C MET A 77 7.90 15.60 -25.79
N GLU A 78 8.56 14.49 -25.42
CA GLU A 78 9.60 13.84 -26.23
C GLU A 78 8.99 13.16 -27.48
N ASN A 79 7.89 12.44 -27.29
CA ASN A 79 7.22 11.67 -28.35
C ASN A 79 5.71 11.64 -28.11
N TRP A 80 4.96 12.34 -28.96
CA TRP A 80 3.51 12.47 -28.86
C TRP A 80 2.77 11.12 -28.90
N LYS A 81 3.34 10.09 -29.54
CA LYS A 81 2.74 8.74 -29.61
C LYS A 81 2.58 8.10 -28.23
N TYR A 82 3.41 8.51 -27.26
CA TYR A 82 3.34 8.03 -25.89
C TYR A 82 1.99 8.35 -25.22
N TRP A 83 1.36 9.45 -25.63
CA TRP A 83 0.03 9.82 -25.14
C TRP A 83 -1.02 8.77 -25.49
N ILE A 84 -0.97 8.18 -26.68
CA ILE A 84 -1.90 7.10 -27.07
C ILE A 84 -1.73 5.90 -26.15
N PHE A 85 -0.48 5.51 -25.86
CA PHE A 85 -0.21 4.45 -24.90
C PHE A 85 -0.72 4.81 -23.50
N SER A 86 -0.57 6.07 -23.07
CA SER A 86 -1.10 6.52 -21.78
C SER A 86 -2.62 6.33 -21.68
N LEU A 87 -3.38 6.54 -22.75
CA LEU A 87 -4.83 6.34 -22.76
C LEU A 87 -5.22 4.87 -22.64
N LEU A 88 -4.39 3.95 -23.14
CA LEU A 88 -4.59 2.51 -23.01
C LEU A 88 -4.23 2.02 -21.61
N PHE A 89 -3.15 2.55 -21.04
CA PHE A 89 -2.63 2.10 -19.75
C PHE A 89 -3.31 2.73 -18.54
N ARG A 90 -3.91 3.92 -18.66
CA ARG A 90 -4.59 4.59 -17.54
C ARG A 90 -5.67 3.75 -16.84
N PRO A 91 -6.62 3.10 -17.55
CA PRO A 91 -7.59 2.21 -16.91
C PRO A 91 -6.95 0.96 -16.31
N LEU A 92 -5.85 0.47 -16.89
CA LEU A 92 -5.12 -0.69 -16.36
C LEU A 92 -4.39 -0.33 -15.06
N LEU A 93 -3.77 0.85 -14.99
CA LEU A 93 -3.11 1.34 -13.80
C LEU A 93 -4.11 1.54 -12.65
N ASP A 94 -5.29 2.07 -12.95
CA ASP A 94 -6.36 2.24 -11.96
C ASP A 94 -6.83 0.88 -11.41
N SER A 95 -7.06 -0.11 -12.30
CA SER A 95 -7.36 -1.48 -11.90
C SER A 95 -6.25 -2.11 -11.04
N PHE A 96 -4.99 -1.94 -11.44
CA PHE A 96 -3.83 -2.44 -10.71
C PHE A 96 -3.77 -1.88 -9.29
N ASN A 97 -3.95 -0.56 -9.13
CA ASN A 97 -3.89 0.11 -7.84
C ASN A 97 -4.98 -0.34 -6.87
N ASN A 98 -6.15 -0.67 -7.40
CA ASN A 98 -7.28 -1.14 -6.61
C ASN A 98 -7.15 -2.63 -6.24
N PHE A 99 -6.48 -3.44 -7.06
CA PHE A 99 -6.42 -4.89 -6.88
C PHE A 99 -5.15 -5.36 -6.14
N VAL A 100 -4.01 -4.76 -6.44
CA VAL A 100 -2.70 -5.26 -5.98
C VAL A 100 -2.42 -4.80 -4.55
N SER A 101 -2.08 -5.78 -3.70
CA SER A 101 -1.74 -5.56 -2.30
C SER A 101 -0.27 -5.17 -2.16
N THR A 102 0.03 -4.28 -1.22
CA THR A 102 1.41 -3.90 -0.87
C THR A 102 1.75 -4.22 0.58
N SER A 103 0.98 -5.11 1.21
CA SER A 103 1.13 -5.47 2.63
C SER A 103 2.42 -6.26 2.92
N SER A 104 2.89 -7.05 1.95
CA SER A 104 4.15 -7.80 2.01
C SER A 104 4.69 -8.02 0.59
N LEU A 105 5.95 -8.40 0.46
CA LEU A 105 6.55 -8.70 -0.85
C LEU A 105 5.87 -9.92 -1.50
N ASP A 106 5.58 -10.96 -0.72
CA ASP A 106 4.91 -12.16 -1.18
C ASP A 106 3.47 -11.87 -1.62
N ASP A 107 2.73 -11.06 -0.86
CA ASP A 107 1.37 -10.64 -1.24
C ASP A 107 1.38 -9.76 -2.48
N LEU A 108 2.36 -8.87 -2.61
CA LEU A 108 2.55 -8.04 -3.81
C LEU A 108 2.74 -8.91 -5.04
N TYR A 109 3.67 -9.86 -4.98
CA TYR A 109 3.93 -10.78 -6.09
C TYR A 109 2.68 -11.59 -6.44
N ARG A 110 2.06 -12.24 -5.45
CA ARG A 110 0.89 -13.08 -5.64
C ARG A 110 -0.29 -12.30 -6.21
N SER A 111 -0.62 -11.15 -5.63
CA SER A 111 -1.73 -10.32 -6.09
C SER A 111 -1.47 -9.69 -7.46
N THR A 112 -0.22 -9.39 -7.80
CA THR A 112 0.15 -8.94 -9.15
C THR A 112 -0.08 -10.02 -10.20
N ILE A 113 0.34 -11.26 -9.93
CA ILE A 113 0.11 -12.38 -10.87
C ILE A 113 -1.39 -12.62 -11.06
N LEU A 114 -2.15 -12.65 -9.96
CA LEU A 114 -3.61 -12.79 -10.03
C LEU A 114 -4.27 -11.66 -10.81
N TRP A 115 -3.80 -10.42 -10.65
CA TRP A 115 -4.30 -9.28 -11.42
C TRP A 115 -4.07 -9.48 -12.92
N ILE A 116 -2.86 -9.91 -13.31
CA ILE A 116 -2.54 -10.17 -14.73
C ILE A 116 -3.46 -11.26 -15.29
N GLU A 117 -3.63 -12.36 -14.56
CA GLU A 117 -4.46 -13.48 -14.99
C GLU A 117 -5.94 -13.12 -15.13
N GLN A 118 -6.44 -12.18 -14.33
CA GLN A 118 -7.87 -11.81 -14.30
C GLN A 118 -8.22 -10.55 -15.10
N HIS A 119 -7.28 -9.61 -15.28
CA HIS A 119 -7.55 -8.31 -15.88
C HIS A 119 -6.74 -8.02 -17.15
N CYS A 120 -5.71 -8.82 -17.45
CA CYS A 120 -4.91 -8.70 -18.67
C CYS A 120 -5.17 -9.84 -19.67
N THR A 121 -6.32 -10.52 -19.57
CA THR A 121 -6.72 -11.50 -20.60
C THR A 121 -7.09 -10.78 -21.91
N LEU A 122 -7.02 -11.48 -23.04
CA LEU A 122 -7.43 -10.91 -24.32
C LEU A 122 -8.90 -10.48 -24.35
N VAL A 123 -9.75 -11.18 -23.58
CA VAL A 123 -11.19 -10.89 -23.48
C VAL A 123 -11.42 -9.58 -22.75
N ASP A 124 -10.63 -9.29 -21.71
CA ASP A 124 -10.75 -8.07 -20.90
C ASP A 124 -10.02 -6.88 -21.51
N LEU A 125 -8.85 -7.11 -22.14
CA LEU A 125 -8.07 -6.06 -22.79
C LEU A 125 -8.75 -5.52 -24.05
N ARG A 126 -9.45 -6.37 -24.81
CA ARG A 126 -10.07 -5.96 -26.08
C ARG A 126 -11.08 -4.80 -25.88
N PRO A 127 -12.04 -4.86 -24.94
CA PRO A 127 -12.90 -3.73 -24.61
C PRO A 127 -12.14 -2.48 -24.17
N VAL A 128 -11.09 -2.62 -23.35
CA VAL A 128 -10.29 -1.49 -22.87
C VAL A 128 -9.62 -0.77 -24.03
N VAL A 129 -8.95 -1.50 -24.91
CA VAL A 129 -8.28 -0.95 -26.09
C VAL A 129 -9.29 -0.31 -27.04
N LEU A 130 -10.41 -0.99 -27.33
CA LEU A 130 -11.44 -0.45 -28.21
C LEU A 130 -12.09 0.82 -27.66
N ASN A 131 -12.34 0.88 -26.35
CA ASN A 131 -12.88 2.08 -25.72
C ASN A 131 -11.88 3.23 -25.72
N SER A 132 -10.60 2.98 -25.47
CA SER A 132 -9.55 4.01 -25.56
C SER A 132 -9.35 4.51 -27.00
N LEU A 133 -9.40 3.61 -27.99
CA LEU A 133 -9.35 3.98 -29.41
C LEU A 133 -10.58 4.77 -29.83
N LYS A 134 -11.78 4.35 -29.40
CA LYS A 134 -13.02 5.10 -29.62
C LYS A 134 -12.94 6.50 -29.01
N TYR A 135 -12.49 6.58 -27.75
CA TYR A 135 -12.29 7.86 -27.06
C TYR A 135 -11.34 8.75 -27.86
N LEU A 136 -10.20 8.21 -28.28
CA LEU A 136 -9.23 8.90 -29.12
C LEU A 136 -9.89 9.42 -30.41
N SER A 137 -10.62 8.58 -31.13
CA SER A 137 -11.34 8.97 -32.35
C SER A 137 -12.41 10.05 -32.14
N THR A 138 -13.05 10.12 -30.96
CA THR A 138 -14.03 11.16 -30.64
C THR A 138 -13.42 12.46 -30.09
N LYS A 139 -12.25 12.40 -29.47
CA LYS A 139 -11.61 13.54 -28.79
C LYS A 139 -10.53 14.22 -29.61
N THR A 140 -10.06 13.57 -30.67
CA THR A 140 -9.03 14.09 -31.58
C THR A 140 -9.55 14.05 -33.00
N GLU A 141 -8.98 14.88 -33.85
CA GLU A 141 -9.25 14.82 -35.29
C GLU A 141 -8.43 13.73 -35.99
N ILE A 142 -7.99 12.65 -35.31
CA ILE A 142 -7.15 11.59 -35.90
C ILE A 142 -7.72 11.03 -37.21
N LEU A 143 -9.05 10.93 -37.31
CA LEU A 143 -9.73 10.33 -38.45
C LEU A 143 -9.85 11.30 -39.64
N SER A 144 -9.72 12.60 -39.39
CA SER A 144 -9.87 13.65 -40.39
C SER A 144 -8.53 14.26 -40.78
N GLU A 145 -7.67 14.56 -39.80
CA GLU A 145 -6.39 15.25 -39.96
C GLU A 145 -5.31 14.68 -39.01
N PRO A 146 -4.72 13.52 -39.36
CA PRO A 146 -3.74 12.84 -38.51
C PRO A 146 -2.44 13.63 -38.29
N GLU A 147 -2.15 14.64 -39.11
CA GLU A 147 -0.96 15.49 -38.97
C GLU A 147 -1.07 16.55 -37.86
N LYS A 148 -2.30 16.91 -37.43
CA LYS A 148 -2.53 17.89 -36.35
C LYS A 148 -2.43 17.28 -34.95
N LEU A 149 -2.51 15.95 -34.86
CA LEU A 149 -2.45 15.20 -33.61
C LEU A 149 -1.26 15.54 -32.69
N PRO A 150 -0.02 15.69 -33.19
CA PRO A 150 1.12 16.01 -32.32
C PRO A 150 0.91 17.33 -31.57
N ASP A 151 0.33 18.33 -32.23
CA ASP A 151 0.09 19.65 -31.65
C ASP A 151 -1.13 19.66 -30.74
N GLU A 152 -2.22 18.97 -31.12
CA GLU A 152 -3.39 18.77 -30.25
C GLU A 152 -3.04 18.06 -28.94
N VAL A 153 -2.24 16.99 -29.04
CA VAL A 153 -1.79 16.22 -27.88
C VAL A 153 -0.91 17.08 -26.96
N ARG A 154 0.00 17.86 -27.53
CA ARG A 154 0.82 18.81 -26.77
C ARG A 154 -0.04 19.84 -26.06
N GLN A 155 -1.03 20.42 -26.73
CA GLN A 155 -1.95 21.38 -26.12
C GLN A 155 -2.81 20.75 -25.01
N MET A 156 -3.33 19.53 -25.20
CA MET A 156 -4.09 18.81 -24.17
C MET A 156 -3.27 18.47 -22.92
N VAL A 157 -1.99 18.17 -23.10
CA VAL A 157 -1.07 17.90 -21.98
C VAL A 157 -0.70 19.20 -21.25
N LEU A 158 -0.59 20.33 -21.96
CA LEU A 158 -0.31 21.64 -21.38
C LEU A 158 -1.52 22.26 -20.67
N SER A 159 -2.73 22.12 -21.21
CA SER A 159 -3.96 22.69 -20.62
C SER A 159 -4.35 22.02 -19.30
N LYS A 160 -3.99 20.74 -19.10
CA LYS A 160 -4.14 20.03 -17.82
C LYS A 160 -3.31 20.64 -16.67
N ASN A 161 -2.39 21.57 -16.91
CA ASN A 161 -1.62 22.27 -15.86
C ASN A 161 -2.34 23.49 -15.26
N SER A 162 -3.45 23.94 -15.84
CA SER A 162 -4.13 25.18 -15.43
C SER A 162 -5.36 24.97 -14.53
N GLN A 163 -5.57 23.76 -14.02
CA GLN A 163 -6.55 23.41 -12.99
C GLN A 163 -5.84 22.77 -11.81
#